data_AF-A0A932CVZ1-F1
#
_entry.id   AF-A0A932CVZ1-F1
#
_cell.length_a   1.000
_cell.length_b   1.000
_cell.length_c   1.000
_cell.angle_alpha   90.00
_cell.angle_beta   90.00
_cell.angle_gamma   90.00
#
_symmetry.space_group_name_H-M   'P 1'
#
loop_
_entity.id
_entity.type
_entity.pdbx_description
1 polymer ?
#
loop_
_entity_poly.entity_id
_entity_poly.type
_entity_poly.pdbx_seq_one_letter_code
_entity_poly.pdbx_strand_id
1 'polypeptide(L)'
;MSRKSDARAGAGSRLSATEASRSFSRILDSVERGARFLVHRHGRDVCLIAPPSPGARRASECLELLRARSPVTLDDRFGDDLMSVLAGEPVEERPSWDS
;
A
#
# COMPACT_ATOMS: atom_id res chain seq x y z
N MET A 1 15.41 10.08 6.22
CA MET A 1 14.10 10.14 6.94
C MET A 1 13.13 9.21 6.23
N SER A 2 12.77 8.08 6.85
CA SER A 2 11.97 7.05 6.18
C SER A 2 10.48 7.42 6.17
N ARG A 3 9.88 7.46 4.97
CA ARG A 3 8.48 7.87 4.76
C ARG A 3 7.55 6.87 5.46
N LYS A 4 7.03 7.32 6.60
CA LYS A 4 6.03 6.68 7.45
C LYS A 4 4.64 6.76 6.78
N SER A 5 4.46 6.10 5.63
CA SER A 5 3.16 6.07 4.95
C SER A 5 2.56 4.66 4.77
N ASP A 6 3.29 3.58 5.12
CA ASP A 6 2.74 2.22 5.04
C ASP A 6 2.17 1.65 6.35
N ALA A 7 2.32 2.37 7.47
CA ALA A 7 1.99 1.81 8.78
C ALA A 7 0.48 1.66 9.09
N ARG A 8 -0.43 2.03 8.17
CA ARG A 8 -1.89 1.95 8.42
C ARG A 8 -2.75 1.44 7.26
N ALA A 9 -2.17 0.72 6.29
CA ALA A 9 -2.93 0.12 5.19
C ALA A 9 -3.75 -1.15 5.56
N GLY A 10 -3.98 -1.42 6.84
CA GLY A 10 -4.82 -2.54 7.26
C GLY A 10 -4.80 -2.75 8.76
N ALA A 11 -5.59 -1.96 9.49
CA ALA A 11 -6.02 -2.37 10.82
C ALA A 11 -7.04 -3.52 10.68
N GLY A 12 -6.55 -4.68 10.22
CA GLY A 12 -7.32 -5.92 10.27
C GLY A 12 -7.56 -6.29 11.72
N SER A 13 -8.70 -6.90 12.01
CA SER A 13 -9.04 -7.33 13.37
C SER A 13 -7.95 -8.26 13.92
N ARG A 14 -7.42 -7.94 15.10
CA ARG A 14 -6.33 -8.70 15.73
C ARG A 14 -6.92 -9.87 16.54
N LEU A 15 -6.33 -11.06 16.41
CA LEU A 15 -6.78 -12.25 17.13
C LEU A 15 -5.62 -13.17 17.51
N SER A 16 -5.79 -13.94 18.58
CA SER A 16 -4.79 -14.88 19.04
C SER A 16 -4.74 -16.13 18.15
N ALA A 17 -3.60 -16.82 18.13
CA ALA A 17 -3.48 -18.11 17.45
C ALA A 17 -4.52 -19.15 17.93
N THR A 18 -4.92 -19.07 19.21
CA THR A 18 -5.94 -19.96 19.78
C THR A 18 -7.33 -19.63 19.24
N GLU A 19 -7.69 -18.36 19.15
CA GLU A 19 -8.96 -17.93 18.53
C GLU A 19 -8.99 -18.26 17.03
N ALA A 20 -7.86 -18.07 16.34
CA ALA A 20 -7.69 -18.42 14.94
C ALA A 20 -8.01 -19.89 14.70
N SER A 21 -7.43 -20.77 15.51
CA SER A 21 -7.62 -22.22 15.42
C SER A 21 -9.07 -22.63 15.72
N ARG A 22 -9.70 -22.02 16.73
CA ARG A 22 -11.07 -22.37 17.14
C ARG A 22 -12.14 -21.89 16.17
N SER A 23 -11.88 -20.83 15.39
CA SER A 23 -12.87 -20.19 14.52
C SER A 23 -12.41 -20.10 13.07
N PHE A 24 -11.52 -20.99 12.61
CA PHE A 24 -10.84 -20.85 11.33
C PHE A 24 -11.80 -20.74 10.14
N SER A 25 -12.84 -21.57 10.07
CA SER A 25 -13.84 -21.51 8.98
C SER A 25 -14.54 -20.15 8.92
N ARG A 26 -15.00 -19.60 10.07
CA ARG A 26 -15.65 -18.27 10.12
C ARG A 26 -14.71 -17.14 9.72
N ILE A 27 -13.43 -17.29 10.05
CA ILE A 27 -12.38 -16.35 9.64
C ILE A 27 -12.27 -16.38 8.11
N LEU A 28 -12.20 -17.57 7.51
CA LEU A 28 -12.15 -17.71 6.05
C LEU A 28 -13.40 -17.14 5.36
N ASP A 29 -14.61 -17.41 5.85
CA ASP A 29 -15.84 -16.82 5.31
C ASP A 29 -15.78 -15.29 5.32
N SER A 30 -15.18 -14.71 6.37
CA SER A 30 -15.01 -13.26 6.49
C SER A 30 -13.93 -12.74 5.55
N VAL A 31 -12.85 -13.50 5.37
CA VAL A 31 -11.77 -13.20 4.43
C VAL A 31 -12.27 -13.23 2.98
N GLU A 32 -13.15 -14.16 2.62
CA GLU A 32 -13.80 -14.17 1.29
C GLU A 32 -14.57 -12.88 1.00
N ARG A 33 -15.13 -12.25 2.04
CA ARG A 33 -15.80 -10.93 1.97
C ARG A 33 -14.83 -9.75 2.08
N GLY A 34 -13.52 -9.99 2.08
CA GLY A 34 -12.48 -8.97 2.10
C GLY A 34 -11.88 -8.65 3.47
N ALA A 35 -12.31 -9.33 4.54
CA ALA A 35 -11.76 -9.10 5.87
C ALA A 35 -10.29 -9.52 5.97
N ARG A 36 -9.55 -8.89 6.88
CA ARG A 36 -8.13 -9.16 7.14
C ARG A 36 -7.92 -9.33 8.63
N PHE A 37 -7.10 -10.29 9.02
CA PHE A 37 -6.84 -10.62 10.42
C PHE A 37 -5.36 -10.76 10.71
N LEU A 38 -4.87 -10.02 11.72
CA LEU A 38 -3.50 -10.14 12.20
C LEU A 38 -3.48 -11.14 13.36
N VAL A 39 -2.80 -12.27 13.17
CA VAL A 39 -2.70 -13.34 14.15
C VAL A 39 -1.49 -13.08 15.04
N HIS A 40 -1.71 -13.08 16.35
CA HIS A 40 -0.64 -12.98 17.35
C HIS A 40 -0.50 -14.24 18.20
N ARG A 41 0.73 -14.52 18.64
CA ARG A 41 1.07 -15.64 19.52
C ARG A 41 2.23 -15.24 20.42
N HIS A 42 2.13 -15.50 21.73
CA HIS A 42 3.17 -15.15 22.71
C HIS A 42 3.61 -13.66 22.63
N GLY A 43 2.64 -12.74 22.55
CA GLY A 43 2.90 -11.29 22.54
C GLY A 43 3.46 -10.72 21.23
N ARG A 44 3.64 -11.54 20.18
CA ARG A 44 4.14 -11.10 18.87
C ARG A 44 3.18 -11.44 17.74
N ASP A 45 3.17 -10.62 16.70
CA ASP A 45 2.46 -10.93 15.46
C ASP A 45 3.22 -12.02 14.69
N VAL A 46 2.49 -12.99 14.16
CA VAL A 46 3.06 -14.19 13.54
C VAL A 46 2.52 -14.47 12.13
N CYS A 47 1.33 -13.96 11.79
CA CYS A 47 0.70 -14.21 10.50
C CYS A 47 -0.35 -13.14 10.18
N LEU A 48 -0.54 -12.86 8.88
CA LEU A 48 -1.69 -12.14 8.35
C LEU A 48 -2.55 -13.12 7.55
N ILE A 49 -3.82 -13.24 7.92
CA ILE A 49 -4.82 -13.95 7.12
C ILE A 49 -5.60 -12.87 6.36
N ALA A 50 -5.51 -12.88 5.04
CA ALA A 50 -6.11 -11.89 4.16
C ALA A 50 -6.55 -12.55 2.86
N PRO A 51 -7.42 -11.90 2.06
CA PRO A 51 -7.68 -12.37 0.71
C PRO A 51 -6.36 -12.47 -0.05
N PRO A 52 -6.22 -13.41 -0.99
CA PRO A 52 -5.05 -13.44 -1.85
C PRO A 52 -4.87 -12.05 -2.47
N SER A 53 -3.61 -11.58 -2.51
CA SER A 53 -3.32 -10.34 -3.22
C SER A 53 -3.90 -10.48 -4.62
N PRO A 54 -4.62 -9.45 -5.14
CA PRO A 54 -4.99 -9.47 -6.54
C PRO A 54 -3.71 -9.80 -7.32
N GLY A 55 -3.81 -10.82 -8.19
CA GLY A 55 -2.67 -11.31 -8.94
C GLY A 55 -1.95 -10.15 -9.62
N ALA A 56 -0.65 -10.29 -9.84
CA ALA A 56 0.12 -9.28 -10.55
C ALA A 56 -0.65 -8.91 -11.83
N ARG A 57 -1.02 -7.63 -11.95
CA ARG A 57 -1.69 -7.13 -13.13
C ARG A 57 -0.70 -7.13 -14.28
N ARG A 58 -1.15 -7.57 -15.45
CA ARG A 58 -0.40 -7.37 -16.69
C ARG A 58 -0.23 -5.87 -16.90
N ALA A 59 0.88 -5.48 -17.53
CA ALA A 59 1.12 -4.09 -17.89
C ALA A 59 -0.06 -3.49 -18.69
N SER A 60 -0.72 -4.29 -19.54
CA SER A 60 -1.93 -3.91 -20.26
C SER A 60 -3.09 -3.54 -19.35
N GLU A 61 -3.37 -4.32 -18.31
CA GLU A 61 -4.45 -4.06 -17.35
C GLU A 61 -4.17 -2.80 -16.53
N CYS A 62 -2.91 -2.55 -16.19
CA CYS A 62 -2.50 -1.29 -15.57
C CYS A 62 -2.74 -0.09 -16.49
N LEU A 63 -2.39 -0.21 -17.78
CA LEU A 63 -2.63 0.85 -18.77
C LEU A 63 -4.12 1.10 -18.97
N GLU A 64 -4.95 0.06 -19.02
CA GLU A 64 -6.41 0.20 -19.09
C GLU A 64 -6.98 0.94 -17.89
N LEU A 65 -6.54 0.60 -16.67
CA LEU A 65 -6.94 1.31 -15.45
C LEU A 65 -6.50 2.78 -15.46
N LEU A 66 -5.31 3.07 -15.96
CA LEU A 66 -4.83 4.45 -16.07
C LEU A 66 -5.63 5.24 -17.12
N ARG A 67 -5.98 4.62 -18.24
CA ARG A 67 -6.82 5.23 -19.29
C ARG A 67 -8.27 5.44 -18.84
N ALA A 68 -8.78 4.58 -17.95
CA ALA A 68 -10.13 4.68 -17.40
C ALA A 68 -10.26 5.75 -16.31
N ARG A 69 -9.15 6.27 -15.78
CA ARG A 69 -9.18 7.44 -14.88
C ARG A 69 -9.54 8.67 -15.70
N SER A 70 -10.23 9.63 -15.08
CA SER A 70 -10.47 10.94 -15.68
C SER A 70 -9.15 11.45 -16.27
N PRO A 71 -9.14 11.94 -17.52
CA PRO A 71 -7.92 12.46 -18.09
C PRO A 71 -7.38 13.50 -17.12
N VAL A 72 -6.17 13.24 -16.61
CA VAL A 72 -5.38 14.31 -16.04
C VAL A 72 -5.25 15.27 -17.20
N THR A 73 -5.90 16.43 -17.09
CA THR A 73 -5.64 17.51 -18.03
C THR A 73 -4.18 17.86 -17.82
N LEU A 74 -3.34 17.35 -18.72
CA LEU A 74 -2.06 18.00 -19.03
C LEU A 74 -2.48 19.34 -19.62
N ASP A 75 -2.79 20.28 -18.74
CA ASP A 75 -2.92 21.65 -19.17
C ASP A 75 -1.53 22.14 -19.54
N ASP A 76 -1.48 23.19 -20.36
CA ASP A 76 -0.22 23.75 -20.81
C ASP A 76 0.58 24.39 -19.66
N ARG A 77 0.03 24.38 -18.44
CA ARG A 77 0.63 24.93 -17.22
C ARG A 77 1.47 23.90 -16.46
N PHE A 78 1.37 22.61 -16.76
CA PHE A 78 2.20 21.59 -16.10
C PHE A 78 3.69 21.93 -16.12
N GLY A 79 4.18 22.46 -17.25
CA GLY A 79 5.56 22.90 -17.39
C GLY A 79 5.90 24.06 -16.45
N ASP A 80 5.04 25.08 -16.41
CA ASP A 80 5.22 26.26 -15.55
C ASP A 80 5.16 25.90 -14.06
N ASP A 81 4.19 25.06 -13.68
CA ASP A 81 4.03 24.56 -12.31
C ASP A 81 5.27 23.75 -11.88
N LEU A 82 5.79 22.87 -12.76
CA LEU A 82 6.98 22.07 -12.48
C LEU A 82 8.21 22.97 -12.30
N MET A 83 8.40 23.98 -13.17
CA MET A 83 9.50 24.91 -13.06
C MET A 83 9.40 25.77 -11.79
N SER A 84 8.20 26.17 -11.39
CA SER A 84 7.96 26.90 -10.14
C SER A 84 8.34 26.07 -8.91
N VAL A 85 8.05 24.76 -8.91
CA VAL A 85 8.47 23.87 -7.81
C VAL A 85 9.99 23.72 -7.80
N LEU A 86 10.61 23.43 -8.95
CA LEU A 86 12.06 23.27 -9.05
C LEU A 86 12.83 24.52 -8.62
N ALA A 87 12.31 25.72 -8.92
CA ALA A 87 12.92 26.98 -8.49
C ALA A 87 12.85 27.23 -6.97
N GLY A 88 11.88 26.61 -6.28
CA GLY A 88 11.71 26.70 -4.83
C GLY A 88 12.43 25.60 -4.04
N GLU A 89 12.84 24.53 -4.69
CA GLU A 89 13.57 23.43 -4.06
C GLU A 89 15.06 23.82 -3.88
N PRO A 90 15.63 23.68 -2.68
CA PRO A 90 17.06 23.89 -2.49
C PRO A 90 17.85 22.84 -3.28
N VAL A 91 19.01 23.23 -3.80
CA VAL A 91 19.95 22.27 -4.39
C VAL A 91 20.33 21.25 -3.32
N GLU A 92 19.90 20.00 -3.51
CA GLU A 92 20.26 18.92 -2.59
C GLU A 92 21.79 18.76 -2.58
N GLU A 93 22.39 18.81 -1.39
CA GLU A 93 23.81 18.56 -1.24
C GLU A 93 24.14 17.16 -1.75
N ARG A 94 25.24 17.05 -2.51
CA ARG A 94 25.66 15.77 -3.08
C ARG A 94 25.80 14.75 -1.94
N PRO A 95 25.11 13.60 -2.04
CA PRO A 95 25.07 12.69 -0.93
C PRO A 95 26.45 12.08 -0.64
N SER A 96 26.70 11.80 0.63
CA SER A 96 28.03 11.46 1.18
C SER A 96 28.56 10.07 0.80
N TRP A 97 27.82 9.28 0.02
CA TRP A 97 28.22 7.93 -0.40
C TRP A 97 28.95 7.89 -1.74
N ASP A 98 29.17 9.04 -2.39
CA ASP A 98 30.02 9.22 -3.56
C ASP A 98 31.49 9.60 -3.18
N SER A 99 32.02 9.08 -2.08
CA SER A 99 33.40 9.31 -1.60
C SER A 99 34.05 8.02 -1.14
#